data_AF-A0A952TS09-F1
#
_entry.id   AF-A0A952TS09-F1
#
_cell.length_a   1.000
_cell.length_b   1.000
_cell.length_c   1.000
_cell.angle_alpha   90.00
_cell.angle_beta   90.00
_cell.angle_gamma   90.00
#
_symmetry.space_group_name_H-M   'P 1'
#
loop_
_entity.id
_entity.type
_entity.pdbx_description
1 polymer ?
#
loop_
_entity_poly.entity_id
_entity_poly.type
_entity_poly.pdbx_seq_one_letter_code
_entity_poly.pdbx_strand_id
1 'polypeptide(L)'
;MSAIRNRLDKNNKKLSPWAARLPTEAWRLYDRDIPEYPFIVDIYLDHAVVWDRSDSVIDREKNHLPELLSAIQEVRGISPEKIVIKKRERQEGVKQYERIDEKQEFFTVREGKAKLKVNLHDYLDTGLFLDHRPMRYQIQRLSKGRKVLNLFCYTGSVSVFAALGGGQVTSVDMSATYLDWAKDNFALNQIDPAQHEFIQSDVLQWIPDAPAASYDLIFLDPPTFSNSKRMNGTFEVERDQETLVEACMRLLLPGGVLYFSNNKRGFRLSPNLSSRYEIKDISDETIPQDFHDKKIHRCFEIRAPRP
;
A
#
# COMPACT_ATOMS: atom_id res chain seq x y z
N MET A 1 -18.37 29.66 7.75
CA MET A 1 -17.87 28.43 7.11
C MET A 1 -16.48 28.16 7.66
N SER A 2 -16.23 26.95 8.16
CA SER A 2 -14.94 26.59 8.77
C SER A 2 -13.82 26.48 7.73
N ALA A 3 -12.58 26.67 8.18
CA ALA A 3 -11.38 26.53 7.34
C ALA A 3 -11.29 25.13 6.73
N ILE A 4 -11.56 24.09 7.53
CA ILE A 4 -11.54 22.70 7.09
C ILE A 4 -12.60 22.40 6.02
N ARG A 5 -13.82 22.92 6.17
CA ARG A 5 -14.90 22.74 5.19
C ARG A 5 -14.56 23.37 3.84
N ASN A 6 -14.02 24.58 3.85
CA ASN A 6 -13.56 25.24 2.62
C ASN A 6 -12.41 24.45 1.95
N ARG A 7 -11.49 23.88 2.76
CA ARG A 7 -10.39 23.08 2.23
C ARG A 7 -10.87 21.76 1.63
N LEU A 8 -11.77 21.06 2.31
CA LEU A 8 -12.39 19.83 1.80
C LEU A 8 -13.17 20.08 0.51
N ASP A 9 -13.96 21.16 0.43
CA ASP A 9 -14.69 21.52 -0.79
C ASP A 9 -13.73 21.80 -1.96
N LYS A 10 -12.65 22.56 -1.72
CA LYS A 10 -11.62 22.82 -2.73
C LYS A 10 -10.94 21.52 -3.21
N ASN A 11 -10.57 20.65 -2.28
CA ASN A 11 -9.96 19.37 -2.62
C ASN A 11 -10.95 18.47 -3.37
N ASN A 12 -12.21 18.40 -2.95
CA ASN A 12 -13.26 17.62 -3.61
C ASN A 12 -13.48 18.07 -5.05
N LYS A 13 -13.62 19.39 -5.29
CA LYS A 13 -13.75 19.98 -6.63
C LYS A 13 -12.56 19.66 -7.54
N LYS A 14 -11.35 19.57 -6.98
CA LYS A 14 -10.13 19.24 -7.73
C LYS A 14 -9.99 17.74 -7.98
N LEU A 15 -10.23 16.92 -6.97
CA LEU A 15 -9.85 15.50 -6.95
C LEU A 15 -10.96 14.57 -7.45
N SER A 16 -12.23 14.89 -7.23
CA SER A 16 -13.33 14.05 -7.73
C SER A 16 -13.34 13.89 -9.26
N PRO A 17 -13.13 14.96 -10.06
CA PRO A 17 -12.98 14.81 -11.51
C PRO A 17 -11.74 14.01 -11.91
N TRP A 18 -10.65 14.09 -11.14
CA TRP A 18 -9.45 13.29 -11.37
C TRP A 18 -9.71 11.80 -11.08
N ALA A 19 -10.35 11.47 -9.95
CA ALA A 19 -10.68 10.12 -9.56
C ALA A 19 -11.61 9.45 -10.58
N ALA A 20 -12.59 10.20 -11.10
CA ALA A 20 -13.50 9.73 -12.15
C ALA A 20 -12.78 9.43 -13.48
N ARG A 21 -11.72 10.17 -13.83
CA ARG A 21 -10.91 9.92 -15.03
C ARG A 21 -9.96 8.73 -14.88
N LEU A 22 -9.50 8.43 -13.66
CA LEU A 22 -8.65 7.28 -13.33
C LEU A 22 -9.47 6.00 -12.99
N PRO A 23 -10.77 6.00 -13.33
CA PRO A 23 -11.84 5.29 -12.61
C PRO A 23 -11.45 4.63 -11.27
N THR A 24 -11.12 5.44 -10.25
CA THR A 24 -10.88 4.95 -8.89
C THR A 24 -12.01 5.36 -7.95
N GLU A 25 -12.52 4.39 -7.20
CA GLU A 25 -13.58 4.55 -6.20
C GLU A 25 -13.01 4.75 -4.79
N ALA A 26 -11.69 4.60 -4.62
CA ALA A 26 -10.98 4.91 -3.39
C ALA A 26 -9.85 5.93 -3.64
N TRP A 27 -9.76 6.98 -2.81
CA TRP A 27 -8.78 8.06 -2.98
C TRP A 27 -8.70 8.96 -1.74
N ARG A 28 -7.61 9.72 -1.60
CA ARG A 28 -7.38 10.64 -0.48
C ARG A 28 -7.98 12.02 -0.72
N LEU A 29 -8.95 12.43 0.08
CA LEU A 29 -9.58 13.76 0.00
C LEU A 29 -8.78 14.84 0.75
N TYR A 30 -8.12 14.48 1.85
CA TYR A 30 -7.41 15.43 2.70
C TYR A 30 -6.19 14.77 3.34
N ASP A 31 -5.05 15.46 3.34
CA ASP A 31 -3.76 14.90 3.73
C ASP A 31 -3.02 15.81 4.73
N ARG A 32 -3.69 16.20 5.81
CA ARG A 32 -3.19 17.16 6.82
C ARG A 32 -2.78 18.50 6.20
N ASP A 33 -3.59 19.01 5.26
CA ASP A 33 -3.29 20.23 4.53
C ASP A 33 -3.24 21.49 5.40
N ILE A 34 -3.87 21.45 6.58
CA ILE A 34 -3.96 22.53 7.56
C ILE A 34 -3.29 22.05 8.86
N PRO A 35 -2.27 22.76 9.40
CA PRO A 35 -1.53 22.36 10.60
C PRO A 35 -2.39 22.12 11.85
N GLU A 36 -3.51 22.83 11.99
CA GLU A 36 -4.44 22.71 13.10
C GLU A 36 -5.29 21.42 13.00
N TYR A 37 -5.41 20.82 11.82
CA TYR A 37 -6.23 19.64 11.56
C TYR A 37 -5.33 18.45 11.20
N PRO A 38 -4.81 17.70 12.20
CA PRO A 38 -3.87 16.60 12.03
C PRO A 38 -4.58 15.32 11.58
N PHE A 39 -5.47 15.42 10.59
CA PHE A 39 -6.27 14.32 10.08
C PHE A 39 -5.90 13.98 8.65
N ILE A 40 -6.16 12.74 8.25
CA ILE A 40 -6.21 12.34 6.85
C ILE A 40 -7.62 11.84 6.59
N VAL A 41 -8.19 12.17 5.44
CA VAL A 41 -9.51 11.69 5.03
C VAL A 41 -9.35 10.92 3.72
N ASP A 42 -9.55 9.61 3.78
CA ASP A 42 -9.64 8.75 2.61
C ASP A 42 -11.11 8.45 2.32
N ILE A 43 -11.47 8.41 1.04
CA ILE A 43 -12.81 8.14 0.54
C ILE A 43 -12.82 6.75 -0.06
N TYR A 44 -13.87 5.98 0.22
CA TYR A 44 -14.14 4.68 -0.37
C TYR A 44 -15.63 4.65 -0.76
N LEU A 45 -15.93 4.83 -2.05
CA LEU A 45 -17.31 5.01 -2.54
C LEU A 45 -18.04 6.13 -1.77
N ASP A 46 -19.06 5.75 -1.01
CA ASP A 46 -19.92 6.57 -0.16
C ASP A 46 -19.53 6.50 1.33
N HIS A 47 -18.34 5.96 1.63
CA HIS A 47 -17.75 5.91 2.97
C HIS A 47 -16.52 6.83 3.06
N ALA A 48 -16.19 7.23 4.28
CA ALA A 48 -14.95 7.94 4.59
C ALA A 48 -14.21 7.25 5.73
N VAL A 49 -12.87 7.22 5.64
CA VAL A 49 -12.00 6.88 6.75
C VAL A 49 -11.24 8.14 7.17
N VAL A 50 -11.42 8.52 8.42
CA VAL A 50 -10.66 9.59 9.07
C VAL A 50 -9.54 8.96 9.87
N TRP A 51 -8.30 9.16 9.42
CA TRP A 51 -7.12 8.80 10.20
C TRP A 51 -6.73 9.95 11.12
N ASP A 52 -6.88 9.72 12.41
CA ASP A 52 -6.40 10.62 13.45
C ASP A 52 -4.88 10.47 13.58
N ARG A 53 -4.16 11.55 13.22
CA ARG A 53 -2.70 11.67 13.31
C ARG A 53 -2.29 12.71 14.35
N SER A 54 -3.20 13.06 15.27
CA SER A 54 -2.92 13.97 16.38
C SER A 54 -1.76 13.48 17.23
N ASP A 55 -0.88 14.42 17.59
CA ASP A 55 0.12 14.21 18.62
C ASP A 55 -0.47 14.56 19.99
N SER A 56 -0.34 13.65 20.97
CA SER A 56 -0.95 13.79 22.29
C SER A 56 -0.42 14.98 23.11
N VAL A 57 0.70 15.57 22.70
CA VAL A 57 1.32 16.75 23.33
C VAL A 57 0.97 18.00 22.54
N ILE A 58 1.18 17.99 21.22
CA ILE A 58 1.02 19.19 20.37
C ILE A 58 -0.46 19.50 20.10
N ASP A 59 -1.30 18.48 19.98
CA ASP A 59 -2.70 18.61 19.56
C ASP A 59 -3.69 18.38 20.72
N ARG A 60 -3.20 18.31 21.97
CA ARG A 60 -4.02 18.02 23.16
C ARG A 60 -5.26 18.92 23.28
N GLU A 61 -5.11 20.20 22.98
CA GLU A 61 -6.18 21.20 23.10
C GLU A 61 -6.98 21.38 21.79
N LYS A 62 -6.55 20.72 20.71
CA LYS A 62 -7.13 20.86 19.37
C LYS A 62 -8.25 19.84 19.15
N ASN A 63 -9.46 20.14 19.64
CA ASN A 63 -10.62 19.28 19.40
C ASN A 63 -11.33 19.58 18.06
N HIS A 64 -10.63 19.40 16.95
CA HIS A 64 -11.15 19.72 15.61
C HIS A 64 -11.90 18.57 14.92
N LEU A 65 -11.98 17.39 15.55
CA LEU A 65 -12.63 16.23 14.96
C LEU A 65 -14.13 16.45 14.67
N PRO A 66 -14.97 16.99 15.59
CA PRO A 66 -16.39 17.20 15.31
C PRO A 66 -16.61 18.15 14.12
N GLU A 67 -15.80 19.19 14.01
CA GLU A 67 -15.83 20.15 12.91
C GLU A 67 -15.46 19.49 11.57
N LEU A 68 -14.45 18.61 11.57
CA LEU A 68 -14.09 17.81 10.40
C LEU A 68 -15.23 16.87 9.98
N LEU A 69 -15.85 16.16 10.92
CA LEU A 69 -16.95 15.23 10.63
C LEU A 69 -18.17 15.94 10.04
N SER A 70 -18.52 17.12 10.56
CA SER A 70 -19.57 17.98 9.98
C SER A 70 -19.20 18.41 8.56
N ALA A 71 -17.93 18.80 8.34
CA ALA A 71 -17.47 19.23 7.04
C ALA A 71 -17.47 18.10 6.00
N ILE A 72 -17.15 16.87 6.38
CA ILE A 72 -17.25 15.69 5.49
C ILE A 72 -18.70 15.47 5.07
N GLN A 73 -19.65 15.51 6.01
CA GLN A 73 -21.08 15.37 5.72
C GLN A 73 -21.57 16.45 4.75
N GLU A 74 -21.24 17.72 4.99
CA GLU A 74 -21.66 18.83 4.12
C GLU A 74 -21.07 18.75 2.71
N VAL A 75 -19.79 18.40 2.58
CA VAL A 75 -19.09 18.43 1.29
C VAL A 75 -19.38 17.19 0.45
N ARG A 76 -19.59 16.04 1.09
CA ARG A 76 -19.72 14.75 0.41
C ARG A 76 -21.07 14.07 0.55
N GLY A 77 -21.94 14.55 1.43
CA GLY A 77 -23.21 13.89 1.73
C GLY A 77 -23.05 12.50 2.35
N ILE A 78 -21.88 12.20 2.93
CA ILE A 78 -21.62 10.93 3.61
C ILE A 78 -22.25 11.00 4.99
N SER A 79 -23.12 10.04 5.32
CA SER A 79 -23.78 10.01 6.62
C SER A 79 -22.82 9.60 7.75
N PRO A 80 -23.06 10.05 9.00
CA PRO A 80 -22.16 9.78 10.13
C PRO A 80 -21.78 8.31 10.32
N GLU A 81 -22.72 7.39 10.11
CA GLU A 81 -22.52 5.95 10.27
C GLU A 81 -21.58 5.34 9.21
N LYS A 82 -21.36 6.03 8.10
CA LYS A 82 -20.41 5.66 7.03
C LYS A 82 -19.05 6.37 7.18
N ILE A 83 -18.84 7.10 8.26
CA ILE A 83 -17.55 7.71 8.59
C ILE A 83 -16.87 6.88 9.67
N VAL A 84 -15.76 6.23 9.29
CA VAL A 84 -14.95 5.43 10.20
C VAL A 84 -13.77 6.24 10.70
N ILE A 85 -13.54 6.25 12.01
CA ILE A 85 -12.41 6.97 12.60
C ILE A 85 -11.39 5.93 13.06
N LYS A 86 -10.14 6.08 12.60
CA LYS A 86 -9.02 5.24 13.00
C LYS A 86 -7.93 6.09 13.63
N LYS A 87 -7.51 5.73 14.84
CA LYS A 87 -6.34 6.29 15.49
C LYS A 87 -5.26 5.22 15.57
N ARG A 88 -4.09 5.49 14.98
CA ARG A 88 -2.94 4.60 15.17
C ARG A 88 -2.33 4.88 16.54
N GLU A 89 -2.79 4.16 17.55
CA GLU A 89 -2.03 4.03 18.79
C GLU A 89 -0.80 3.15 18.53
N ARG A 90 0.33 3.48 19.16
CA ARG A 90 1.51 2.60 19.13
C ARG A 90 1.13 1.30 19.85
N GLN A 91 0.76 0.28 19.10
CA GLN A 91 0.60 -1.05 19.67
C GLN A 91 1.99 -1.67 19.85
N GLU A 92 2.34 -1.99 21.09
CA GLU A 92 3.53 -2.78 21.39
C GLU A 92 3.28 -4.25 21.01
N GLY A 93 4.19 -4.84 20.21
CA GLY A 93 4.22 -6.28 19.94
C GLY A 93 3.43 -6.77 18.72
N VAL A 94 3.07 -8.06 18.73
CA VAL A 94 2.62 -8.88 17.58
C VAL A 94 1.20 -8.57 17.09
N LYS A 95 0.48 -7.66 17.75
CA LYS A 95 -0.95 -7.35 17.49
C LYS A 95 -1.21 -6.63 16.17
N GLN A 96 -0.17 -6.27 15.41
CA GLN A 96 -0.29 -5.57 14.12
C GLN A 96 -1.07 -6.36 13.05
N TYR A 97 -1.22 -7.68 13.21
CA TYR A 97 -1.91 -8.56 12.27
C TYR A 97 -3.23 -9.12 12.80
N GLU A 98 -3.65 -8.70 13.98
CA GLU A 98 -4.88 -9.17 14.59
C GLU A 98 -6.05 -8.26 14.21
N ARG A 99 -7.22 -8.89 14.10
CA ARG A 99 -8.48 -8.23 13.87
C ARG A 99 -8.82 -7.39 15.11
N ILE A 100 -9.13 -6.11 14.93
CA ILE A 100 -9.39 -5.12 15.98
C ILE A 100 -10.89 -5.04 16.31
N ASP A 101 -11.75 -5.31 15.33
CA ASP A 101 -13.21 -5.25 15.45
C ASP A 101 -13.85 -6.42 14.69
N GLU A 102 -15.09 -6.76 15.01
CA GLU A 102 -15.75 -7.96 14.51
C GLU A 102 -16.89 -7.73 13.50
N LYS A 103 -16.99 -6.53 12.91
CA LYS A 103 -18.13 -6.16 12.04
C LYS A 103 -18.30 -7.01 10.79
N GLN A 104 -17.21 -7.54 10.21
CA GLN A 104 -17.20 -8.33 8.96
C GLN A 104 -17.78 -7.56 7.75
N GLU A 105 -17.78 -6.23 7.81
CA GLU A 105 -18.31 -5.36 6.77
C GLU A 105 -17.26 -5.17 5.66
N PHE A 106 -17.18 -6.18 4.79
CA PHE A 106 -16.38 -6.10 3.57
C PHE A 106 -17.22 -5.57 2.41
N PHE A 107 -16.63 -4.69 1.60
CA PHE A 107 -17.20 -4.29 0.32
C PHE A 107 -16.11 -4.16 -0.74
N THR A 108 -16.53 -3.97 -1.99
CA THR A 108 -15.62 -3.89 -3.13
C THR A 108 -15.49 -2.45 -3.60
N VAL A 109 -14.26 -2.01 -3.86
CA VAL A 109 -13.96 -0.78 -4.59
C VAL A 109 -13.26 -1.09 -5.90
N ARG A 110 -13.45 -0.23 -6.89
CA ARG A 110 -12.75 -0.32 -8.17
C ARG A 110 -11.56 0.63 -8.23
N GLU A 111 -10.48 0.14 -8.82
CA GLU A 111 -9.34 0.93 -9.24
C GLU A 111 -9.00 0.55 -10.69
N GLY A 112 -9.52 1.33 -11.63
CA GLY A 112 -9.43 1.03 -13.05
C GLY A 112 -10.24 -0.22 -13.42
N LYS A 113 -9.54 -1.26 -13.89
CA LYS A 113 -10.15 -2.56 -14.19
C LYS A 113 -10.20 -3.48 -12.97
N ALA A 114 -9.41 -3.22 -11.94
CA ALA A 114 -9.35 -4.06 -10.76
C ALA A 114 -10.54 -3.80 -9.84
N LYS A 115 -11.09 -4.88 -9.29
CA LYS A 115 -12.01 -4.90 -8.15
C LYS A 115 -11.25 -5.38 -6.92
N LEU A 116 -11.33 -4.64 -5.82
CA LEU A 116 -10.58 -4.91 -4.60
C LEU A 116 -11.51 -4.88 -3.40
N LYS A 117 -11.46 -5.95 -2.59
CA LYS A 117 -12.16 -6.08 -1.32
C LYS A 117 -11.47 -5.23 -0.27
N VAL A 118 -12.23 -4.41 0.43
CA VAL A 118 -11.79 -3.54 1.53
C VAL A 118 -12.63 -3.79 2.77
N ASN A 119 -12.07 -3.48 3.94
CA ASN A 119 -12.76 -3.49 5.23
C ASN A 119 -12.29 -2.28 6.03
N LEU A 120 -13.21 -1.39 6.38
CA LEU A 120 -12.85 -0.14 7.03
C LEU A 120 -12.80 -0.24 8.56
N HIS A 121 -13.27 -1.32 9.16
CA HIS A 121 -13.47 -1.42 10.61
C HIS A 121 -12.44 -2.35 11.27
N ASP A 122 -12.35 -3.57 10.77
CA ASP A 122 -11.86 -4.72 11.51
C ASP A 122 -10.34 -4.85 11.58
N TYR A 123 -9.61 -4.11 10.77
CA TYR A 123 -8.14 -4.21 10.68
C TYR A 123 -7.49 -2.85 10.89
N LEU A 124 -6.17 -2.83 11.17
CA LEU A 124 -5.42 -1.57 11.29
C LEU A 124 -5.50 -0.75 10.00
N ASP A 125 -5.41 -1.43 8.86
CA ASP A 125 -5.48 -0.85 7.52
C ASP A 125 -6.74 -1.33 6.80
N THR A 126 -7.07 -0.73 5.66
CA THR A 126 -8.37 -0.93 4.99
C THR A 126 -8.40 -2.09 4.00
N GLY A 127 -7.27 -2.77 3.80
CA GLY A 127 -7.10 -3.76 2.72
C GLY A 127 -6.52 -3.17 1.43
N LEU A 128 -6.29 -1.86 1.34
CA LEU A 128 -5.73 -1.20 0.15
C LEU A 128 -4.92 0.05 0.50
N PHE A 129 -3.62 0.03 0.22
CA PHE A 129 -2.77 1.22 0.29
C PHE A 129 -2.94 2.10 -0.96
N LEU A 130 -3.55 3.28 -0.78
CA LEU A 130 -3.94 4.15 -1.89
C LEU A 130 -2.74 4.85 -2.55
N ASP A 131 -1.63 5.03 -1.82
CA ASP A 131 -0.40 5.66 -2.28
C ASP A 131 0.32 4.88 -3.39
N HIS A 132 0.25 3.55 -3.41
CA HIS A 132 0.91 2.74 -4.45
C HIS A 132 0.12 2.59 -5.76
N ARG A 133 -0.98 3.33 -5.93
CA ARG A 133 -1.83 3.23 -7.13
C ARG A 133 -1.06 3.36 -8.45
N PRO A 134 -0.18 4.37 -8.66
CA PRO A 134 0.57 4.47 -9.91
C PRO A 134 1.49 3.27 -10.14
N MET A 135 2.10 2.74 -9.06
CA MET A 135 2.95 1.56 -9.13
C MET A 135 2.16 0.31 -9.54
N ARG A 136 0.95 0.12 -9.00
CA ARG A 136 0.04 -0.97 -9.42
C ARG A 136 -0.26 -0.90 -10.93
N TYR A 137 -0.59 0.28 -11.45
CA TYR A 137 -0.79 0.46 -12.89
C TYR A 137 0.48 0.22 -13.72
N GLN A 138 1.65 0.58 -13.21
CA GLN A 138 2.93 0.30 -13.88
C GLN A 138 3.21 -1.20 -13.94
N ILE A 139 3.03 -1.92 -12.85
CA ILE A 139 3.18 -3.38 -12.81
C ILE A 139 2.22 -4.04 -13.79
N GLN A 140 0.95 -3.63 -13.81
CA GLN A 140 -0.02 -4.15 -14.79
C GLN A 140 0.48 -4.03 -16.24
N ARG A 141 1.02 -2.88 -16.64
CA ARG A 141 1.55 -2.67 -18.00
C ARG A 141 2.76 -3.56 -18.30
N LEU A 142 3.59 -3.81 -17.31
CA LEU A 142 4.84 -4.57 -17.45
C LEU A 142 4.64 -6.08 -17.36
N SER A 143 3.46 -6.57 -16.95
CA SER A 143 3.28 -7.97 -16.56
C SER A 143 2.96 -8.94 -17.70
N LYS A 144 2.63 -8.46 -18.91
CA LYS A 144 2.18 -9.33 -20.01
C LYS A 144 3.21 -10.41 -20.34
N GLY A 145 2.83 -11.67 -20.14
CA GLY A 145 3.67 -12.85 -20.42
C GLY A 145 4.87 -13.00 -19.49
N ARG A 146 4.88 -12.32 -18.36
CA ARG A 146 6.00 -12.31 -17.39
C ARG A 146 5.65 -13.07 -16.11
N LYS A 147 6.68 -13.61 -15.46
CA LYS A 147 6.61 -14.12 -14.09
C LYS A 147 6.88 -12.99 -13.11
N VAL A 148 5.90 -12.73 -12.25
CA VAL A 148 5.88 -11.63 -11.29
C VAL A 148 5.92 -12.17 -9.88
N LEU A 149 6.88 -11.73 -9.07
CA LEU A 149 6.95 -12.03 -7.65
C LEU A 149 6.51 -10.80 -6.84
N ASN A 150 5.54 -10.98 -5.96
CA ASN A 150 5.09 -9.95 -5.02
C ASN A 150 5.41 -10.38 -3.59
N LEU A 151 6.36 -9.69 -2.96
CA LEU A 151 6.88 -9.99 -1.63
C LEU A 151 6.26 -9.05 -0.60
N PHE A 152 5.90 -9.59 0.57
CA PHE A 152 5.08 -8.89 1.57
C PHE A 152 3.75 -8.44 0.95
N CYS A 153 3.09 -9.39 0.27
CA CYS A 153 2.04 -9.06 -0.70
C CYS A 153 0.78 -8.48 -0.07
N TYR A 154 0.60 -8.58 1.25
CA TYR A 154 -0.59 -8.14 1.96
C TYR A 154 -1.85 -8.76 1.30
N THR A 155 -2.88 -7.98 1.02
CA THR A 155 -4.12 -8.40 0.35
C THR A 155 -3.97 -8.60 -1.16
N GLY A 156 -2.74 -8.61 -1.69
CA GLY A 156 -2.45 -8.96 -3.09
C GLY A 156 -2.89 -7.93 -4.13
N SER A 157 -3.09 -6.66 -3.76
CA SER A 157 -3.53 -5.63 -4.72
C SER A 157 -2.58 -5.50 -5.92
N VAL A 158 -1.26 -5.52 -5.71
CA VAL A 158 -0.26 -5.57 -6.78
C VAL A 158 -0.37 -6.86 -7.61
N SER A 159 -0.59 -7.99 -6.95
CA SER A 159 -0.76 -9.30 -7.60
C SER A 159 -1.96 -9.31 -8.56
N VAL A 160 -3.10 -8.72 -8.16
CA VAL A 160 -4.28 -8.59 -9.03
C VAL A 160 -3.95 -7.76 -10.26
N PHE A 161 -3.26 -6.63 -10.10
CA PHE A 161 -2.88 -5.78 -11.22
C PHE A 161 -1.91 -6.48 -12.18
N ALA A 162 -0.94 -7.23 -11.65
CA ALA A 162 -0.03 -8.04 -12.45
C ALA A 162 -0.78 -9.12 -13.24
N ALA A 163 -1.69 -9.85 -12.61
CA ALA A 163 -2.49 -10.90 -13.23
C ALA A 163 -3.45 -10.34 -14.30
N LEU A 164 -4.13 -9.20 -14.04
CA LEU A 164 -4.91 -8.48 -15.04
C LEU A 164 -4.07 -7.98 -16.22
N GLY A 165 -2.77 -7.78 -16.02
CA GLY A 165 -1.79 -7.46 -17.05
C GLY A 165 -1.37 -8.67 -17.90
N GLY A 166 -1.80 -9.87 -17.53
CA GLY A 166 -1.41 -11.14 -18.18
C GLY A 166 -0.10 -11.72 -17.65
N GLY A 167 0.29 -11.39 -16.42
CA GLY A 167 1.44 -12.00 -15.74
C GLY A 167 1.06 -13.21 -14.91
N GLN A 168 1.97 -14.20 -14.82
CA GLN A 168 1.88 -15.27 -13.84
C GLN A 168 2.47 -14.75 -12.53
N VAL A 169 1.76 -14.92 -11.41
CA VAL A 169 2.10 -14.21 -10.16
C VAL A 169 2.36 -15.21 -9.04
N THR A 170 3.47 -15.02 -8.32
CA THR A 170 3.74 -15.63 -7.02
C THR A 170 3.64 -14.56 -5.94
N SER A 171 2.75 -14.77 -4.96
CA SER A 171 2.49 -13.83 -3.86
C SER A 171 2.93 -14.45 -2.53
N VAL A 172 3.81 -13.78 -1.79
CA VAL A 172 4.39 -14.30 -0.55
C VAL A 172 4.08 -13.37 0.62
N ASP A 173 3.46 -13.91 1.68
CA ASP A 173 3.17 -13.20 2.93
C ASP A 173 3.13 -14.16 4.12
N MET A 174 3.36 -13.67 5.33
CA MET A 174 3.31 -14.50 6.55
C MET A 174 1.87 -14.78 7.01
N SER A 175 0.92 -13.95 6.59
CA SER A 175 -0.48 -13.97 7.02
C SER A 175 -1.34 -14.81 6.09
N ALA A 176 -1.81 -15.97 6.57
CA ALA A 176 -2.82 -16.76 5.87
C ALA A 176 -4.09 -15.93 5.58
N THR A 177 -4.53 -15.12 6.54
CA THR A 177 -5.68 -14.22 6.39
C THR A 177 -5.54 -13.27 5.22
N TYR A 178 -4.35 -12.68 5.03
CA TYR A 178 -4.11 -11.76 3.92
C TYR A 178 -3.95 -12.49 2.58
N LEU A 179 -3.38 -13.70 2.59
CA LEU A 179 -3.32 -14.53 1.39
C LEU A 179 -4.71 -15.01 0.95
N ASP A 180 -5.59 -15.36 1.88
CA ASP A 180 -6.97 -15.71 1.56
C ASP A 180 -7.74 -14.48 1.05
N TRP A 181 -7.51 -13.30 1.63
CA TRP A 181 -8.03 -12.03 1.09
C TRP A 181 -7.46 -11.75 -0.32
N ALA A 182 -6.19 -12.07 -0.58
CA ALA A 182 -5.61 -11.95 -1.91
C ALA A 182 -6.29 -12.88 -2.92
N LYS A 183 -6.61 -14.12 -2.55
CA LYS A 183 -7.38 -15.05 -3.39
C LYS A 183 -8.80 -14.55 -3.65
N ASP A 184 -9.46 -13.98 -2.64
CA ASP A 184 -10.77 -13.32 -2.81
C ASP A 184 -10.67 -12.19 -3.85
N ASN A 185 -9.61 -11.38 -3.76
CA ASN A 185 -9.34 -10.31 -4.72
C ASN A 185 -9.11 -10.86 -6.14
N PHE A 186 -8.45 -12.00 -6.31
CA PHE A 186 -8.34 -12.67 -7.62
C PHE A 186 -9.72 -13.11 -8.14
N ALA A 187 -10.51 -13.79 -7.30
CA ALA A 187 -11.85 -14.26 -7.65
C ALA A 187 -12.78 -13.11 -8.05
N LEU A 188 -12.74 -11.96 -7.36
CA LEU A 188 -13.49 -10.75 -7.71
C LEU A 188 -13.21 -10.25 -9.14
N ASN A 189 -12.02 -10.54 -9.66
CA ASN A 189 -11.57 -10.15 -11.00
C ASN A 189 -11.71 -11.28 -12.03
N GLN A 190 -12.37 -12.38 -11.70
CA GLN A 190 -12.51 -13.57 -12.56
C GLN A 190 -11.15 -14.17 -12.95
N ILE A 191 -10.16 -14.04 -12.05
CA ILE A 191 -8.84 -14.65 -12.20
C ILE A 191 -8.85 -15.90 -11.33
N ASP A 192 -8.58 -17.05 -11.94
CA ASP A 192 -8.48 -18.33 -11.22
C ASP A 192 -7.23 -18.33 -10.32
N PRO A 193 -7.36 -18.32 -8.98
CA PRO A 193 -6.22 -18.35 -8.09
C PRO A 193 -5.35 -19.59 -8.27
N ALA A 194 -5.87 -20.70 -8.81
CA ALA A 194 -5.11 -21.93 -9.03
C ALA A 194 -4.08 -21.82 -10.17
N GLN A 195 -4.18 -20.80 -11.03
CA GLN A 195 -3.17 -20.49 -12.06
C GLN A 195 -2.00 -19.66 -11.51
N HIS A 196 -2.05 -19.28 -10.24
CA HIS A 196 -1.11 -18.41 -9.56
C HIS A 196 -0.66 -19.04 -8.23
N GLU A 197 0.41 -18.52 -7.65
CA GLU A 197 0.96 -19.05 -6.40
C GLU A 197 0.73 -18.09 -5.23
N PHE A 198 0.32 -18.65 -4.09
CA PHE A 198 0.13 -17.96 -2.83
C PHE A 198 0.88 -18.73 -1.75
N ILE A 199 1.99 -18.18 -1.28
CA ILE A 199 2.92 -18.86 -0.39
C ILE A 199 2.86 -18.21 0.99
N GLN A 200 2.42 -18.99 1.98
CA GLN A 200 2.47 -18.55 3.37
C GLN A 200 3.86 -18.80 3.94
N SER A 201 4.68 -17.76 4.03
CA SER A 201 6.02 -17.85 4.61
C SER A 201 6.51 -16.51 5.16
N ASP A 202 7.47 -16.55 6.09
CA ASP A 202 8.34 -15.41 6.32
C ASP A 202 9.16 -15.17 5.04
N VAL A 203 8.97 -14.00 4.43
CA VAL A 203 9.64 -13.60 3.18
C VAL A 203 11.16 -13.65 3.35
N LEU A 204 11.69 -13.26 4.50
CA LEU A 204 13.14 -13.23 4.72
C LEU A 204 13.76 -14.63 4.78
N GLN A 205 12.97 -15.62 5.23
CA GLN A 205 13.37 -17.03 5.23
C GLN A 205 13.12 -17.69 3.86
N TRP A 206 12.10 -17.23 3.14
CA TRP A 206 11.72 -17.80 1.85
C TRP A 206 12.66 -17.41 0.71
N ILE A 207 13.08 -16.14 0.64
CA ILE A 207 13.89 -15.64 -0.48
C ILE A 207 15.19 -16.44 -0.69
N PRO A 208 15.98 -16.80 0.35
CA PRO A 208 17.21 -17.57 0.17
C PRO A 208 17.00 -18.93 -0.51
N ASP A 209 15.90 -19.61 -0.20
CA ASP A 209 15.59 -20.96 -0.71
C ASP A 209 14.87 -20.94 -2.07
N ALA A 210 14.31 -19.78 -2.46
CA ALA A 210 13.65 -19.64 -3.75
C ALA A 210 14.64 -19.86 -4.92
N PRO A 211 14.23 -20.54 -6.00
CA PRO A 211 15.11 -20.82 -7.13
C PRO A 211 15.59 -19.54 -7.81
N ALA A 212 16.89 -19.45 -8.07
CA ALA A 212 17.49 -18.31 -8.76
C ALA A 212 16.92 -18.15 -10.19
N ALA A 213 16.97 -16.93 -10.72
CA ALA A 213 16.58 -16.62 -12.10
C ALA A 213 15.18 -17.16 -12.48
N SER A 214 14.18 -16.88 -11.65
CA SER A 214 12.80 -17.38 -11.80
C SER A 214 11.80 -16.33 -12.25
N TYR A 215 12.09 -15.05 -12.05
CA TYR A 215 11.12 -13.97 -12.22
C TYR A 215 11.63 -12.87 -13.13
N ASP A 216 10.73 -12.27 -13.92
CA ASP A 216 11.05 -11.11 -14.76
C ASP A 216 10.84 -9.79 -14.02
N LEU A 217 9.91 -9.78 -13.06
CA LEU A 217 9.55 -8.61 -12.27
C LEU A 217 9.37 -9.01 -10.81
N ILE A 218 10.03 -8.30 -9.90
CA ILE A 218 9.82 -8.43 -8.46
C ILE A 218 9.30 -7.11 -7.93
N PHE A 219 8.21 -7.14 -7.16
CA PHE A 219 7.78 -6.03 -6.31
C PHE A 219 8.06 -6.39 -4.86
N LEU A 220 8.82 -5.51 -4.19
CA LEU A 220 9.26 -5.67 -2.81
C LEU A 220 8.85 -4.42 -2.03
N ASP A 221 7.89 -4.55 -1.12
CA ASP A 221 7.42 -3.46 -0.25
C ASP A 221 7.33 -3.90 1.21
N PRO A 222 8.48 -4.13 1.87
CA PRO A 222 8.50 -4.63 3.24
C PRO A 222 7.98 -3.58 4.24
N PRO A 223 7.51 -4.01 5.42
CA PRO A 223 7.23 -3.10 6.52
C PRO A 223 8.52 -2.38 6.96
N THR A 224 8.42 -1.18 7.54
CA THR A 224 9.61 -0.46 8.04
C THR A 224 10.39 -1.27 9.08
N PHE A 225 9.67 -1.97 9.96
CA PHE A 225 10.21 -2.83 11.00
C PHE A 225 9.30 -4.03 11.18
N SER A 226 9.88 -5.20 11.50
CA SER A 226 9.13 -6.38 11.90
C SER A 226 9.86 -7.14 13.00
N ASN A 227 9.12 -7.58 14.02
CA ASN A 227 9.58 -8.41 15.15
C ASN A 227 8.68 -9.63 15.36
N SER A 228 8.05 -10.12 14.28
CA SER A 228 7.11 -11.24 14.37
C SER A 228 7.77 -12.46 14.99
N LYS A 229 7.05 -13.14 15.90
CA LYS A 229 7.52 -14.39 16.55
C LYS A 229 7.84 -15.52 15.56
N ARG A 230 7.31 -15.43 14.34
CA ARG A 230 7.59 -16.38 13.25
C ARG A 230 8.91 -16.08 12.53
N MET A 231 9.55 -14.95 12.82
CA MET A 231 10.84 -14.56 12.28
C MET A 231 11.95 -14.94 13.26
N ASN A 232 13.11 -15.33 12.72
CA ASN A 232 14.34 -15.50 13.48
C ASN A 232 15.03 -14.14 13.59
N GLY A 233 14.63 -13.31 14.56
CA GLY A 233 15.23 -12.01 14.85
C GLY A 233 14.35 -10.81 14.52
N THR A 234 14.98 -9.64 14.34
CA THR A 234 14.31 -8.39 13.96
C THR A 234 14.65 -8.02 12.53
N PHE A 235 13.72 -7.38 11.83
CA PHE A 235 13.94 -6.79 10.51
C PHE A 235 13.77 -5.28 10.59
N GLU A 236 14.69 -4.54 9.97
CA GLU A 236 14.57 -3.11 9.73
C GLU A 236 15.00 -2.78 8.30
N VAL A 237 14.12 -2.15 7.54
CA VAL A 237 14.34 -1.91 6.11
C VAL A 237 15.62 -1.11 5.82
N GLU A 238 15.99 -0.14 6.65
CA GLU A 238 17.20 0.67 6.42
C GLU A 238 18.49 -0.10 6.71
N ARG A 239 18.48 -0.98 7.71
CA ARG A 239 19.64 -1.82 8.09
C ARG A 239 19.81 -2.99 7.12
N ASP A 240 18.71 -3.62 6.73
CA ASP A 240 18.72 -4.92 6.05
C ASP A 240 18.53 -4.82 4.52
N GLN A 241 18.37 -3.59 3.99
CA GLN A 241 18.11 -3.35 2.56
C GLN A 241 19.11 -4.02 1.62
N GLU A 242 20.41 -4.03 1.94
CA GLU A 242 21.43 -4.54 1.03
C GLU A 242 21.24 -6.04 0.80
N THR A 243 21.20 -6.80 1.90
CA THR A 243 20.94 -8.23 1.88
C THR A 243 19.63 -8.56 1.18
N LEU A 244 18.57 -7.80 1.46
CA LEU A 244 17.25 -8.05 0.90
C LEU A 244 17.19 -7.77 -0.61
N VAL A 245 17.80 -6.67 -1.06
CA VAL A 245 17.89 -6.32 -2.47
C VAL A 245 18.74 -7.34 -3.21
N GLU A 246 19.93 -7.69 -2.71
CA GLU A 246 20.80 -8.71 -3.33
C GLU A 246 20.10 -10.05 -3.49
N ALA A 247 19.39 -10.49 -2.45
CA ALA A 247 18.65 -11.74 -2.46
C ALA A 247 17.52 -11.71 -3.50
N CYS A 248 16.84 -10.57 -3.70
CA CYS A 248 15.87 -10.40 -4.78
C CYS A 248 16.53 -10.35 -6.16
N MET A 249 17.67 -9.67 -6.30
CA MET A 249 18.39 -9.59 -7.57
C MET A 249 18.85 -10.96 -8.07
N ARG A 250 19.19 -11.89 -7.16
CA ARG A 250 19.49 -13.31 -7.50
C ARG A 250 18.28 -14.04 -8.12
N LEU A 251 17.06 -13.68 -7.72
CA LEU A 251 15.83 -14.31 -8.21
C LEU A 251 15.41 -13.81 -9.60
N LEU A 252 15.98 -12.69 -10.07
CA LEU A 252 15.64 -12.12 -11.37
C LEU A 252 16.30 -12.89 -12.52
N LEU A 253 15.52 -13.12 -13.58
CA LEU A 253 16.04 -13.51 -14.89
C LEU A 253 16.93 -12.39 -15.46
N PRO A 254 17.86 -12.70 -16.37
CA PRO A 254 18.58 -11.68 -17.12
C PRO A 254 17.64 -10.67 -17.76
N GLY A 255 17.87 -9.36 -17.53
CA GLY A 255 17.00 -8.28 -18.00
C GLY A 255 15.76 -8.02 -17.12
N GLY A 256 15.58 -8.79 -16.05
CA GLY A 256 14.53 -8.59 -15.05
C GLY A 256 14.67 -7.28 -14.28
N VAL A 257 13.63 -6.92 -13.53
CA VAL A 257 13.56 -5.67 -12.77
C VAL A 257 13.01 -5.88 -11.36
N LEU A 258 13.67 -5.26 -10.39
CA LEU A 258 13.17 -5.14 -9.02
C LEU A 258 12.59 -3.73 -8.81
N TYR A 259 11.36 -3.68 -8.35
CA TYR A 259 10.76 -2.48 -7.78
C TYR A 259 10.79 -2.60 -6.26
N PHE A 260 11.71 -1.85 -5.64
CA PHE A 260 11.87 -1.81 -4.18
C PHE A 260 11.23 -0.54 -3.62
N SER A 261 10.23 -0.72 -2.77
CA SER A 261 9.48 0.34 -2.11
C SER A 261 9.58 0.22 -0.59
N ASN A 262 9.45 1.34 0.11
CA ASN A 262 9.14 1.37 1.54
C ASN A 262 8.59 2.75 1.97
N ASN A 263 8.01 2.81 3.17
CA ASN A 263 7.43 4.03 3.76
C ASN A 263 8.20 4.59 4.96
N LYS A 264 9.46 4.17 5.17
CA LYS A 264 10.27 4.68 6.29
C LYS A 264 10.64 6.15 6.03
N ARG A 265 10.23 7.04 6.93
CA ARG A 265 10.58 8.46 6.84
C ARG A 265 12.09 8.64 6.94
N GLY A 266 12.65 9.38 5.99
CA GLY A 266 14.08 9.65 5.94
C GLY A 266 14.93 8.49 5.40
N PHE A 267 14.31 7.43 4.86
CA PHE A 267 15.01 6.29 4.29
C PHE A 267 16.08 6.72 3.27
N ARG A 268 17.30 6.18 3.45
CA ARG A 268 18.40 6.34 2.52
C ARG A 268 18.78 5.00 1.92
N LEU A 269 18.80 4.94 0.60
CA LEU A 269 19.29 3.76 -0.11
C LEU A 269 20.81 3.65 0.07
N SER A 270 21.31 2.44 0.35
CA SER A 270 22.75 2.22 0.53
C SER A 270 23.54 2.57 -0.74
N PRO A 271 24.61 3.37 -0.65
CA PRO A 271 25.53 3.63 -1.76
C PRO A 271 26.17 2.35 -2.35
N ASN A 272 26.29 1.29 -1.56
CA ASN A 272 26.83 0.00 -2.03
C ASN A 272 25.91 -0.68 -3.04
N LEU A 273 24.60 -0.43 -2.99
CA LEU A 273 23.69 -0.95 -4.02
C LEU A 273 23.92 -0.21 -5.34
N SER A 274 24.15 1.10 -5.29
CA SER A 274 24.41 1.92 -6.47
C SER A 274 25.74 1.60 -7.17
N SER A 275 26.72 1.00 -6.47
CA SER A 275 27.97 0.53 -7.10
C SER A 275 27.82 -0.82 -7.82
N ARG A 276 26.74 -1.56 -7.53
CA ARG A 276 26.50 -2.93 -8.06
C ARG A 276 25.37 -3.00 -9.08
N TYR A 277 24.42 -2.07 -9.03
CA TYR A 277 23.19 -2.12 -9.82
C TYR A 277 22.89 -0.78 -10.47
N GLU A 278 22.16 -0.83 -11.59
CA GLU A 278 21.53 0.35 -12.16
C GLU A 278 20.29 0.68 -11.33
N ILE A 279 20.30 1.85 -10.68
CA ILE A 279 19.22 2.25 -9.77
C ILE A 279 18.63 3.58 -10.24
N LYS A 280 17.31 3.58 -10.43
CA LYS A 280 16.53 4.79 -10.69
C LYS A 280 15.55 5.02 -9.53
N ASP A 281 15.66 6.17 -8.88
CA ASP A 281 14.62 6.64 -7.96
C ASP A 281 13.39 7.07 -8.75
N ILE A 282 12.28 6.39 -8.53
CA ILE A 282 10.98 6.63 -9.18
C ILE A 282 9.91 7.07 -8.16
N SER A 283 10.31 7.57 -6.99
CA SER A 283 9.39 7.96 -5.92
C SER A 283 8.35 8.97 -6.42
N ASP A 284 8.77 10.03 -7.11
CA ASP A 284 7.86 11.06 -7.59
C ASP A 284 6.89 10.55 -8.67
N GLU A 285 7.33 9.60 -9.50
CA GLU A 285 6.51 8.95 -10.54
C GLU A 285 5.44 8.02 -9.94
N THR A 286 5.68 7.53 -8.72
CA THR A 286 4.84 6.52 -8.06
C THR A 286 3.89 7.09 -7.01
N ILE A 287 3.93 8.40 -6.73
CA ILE A 287 3.01 9.07 -5.79
C ILE A 287 1.84 9.71 -6.55
N PRO A 288 0.58 9.32 -6.29
CA PRO A 288 -0.58 9.80 -7.02
C PRO A 288 -0.95 11.24 -6.64
N GLN A 289 -1.80 11.86 -7.45
CA GLN A 289 -2.18 13.27 -7.33
C GLN A 289 -2.91 13.60 -6.02
N ASP A 290 -3.65 12.64 -5.45
CA ASP A 290 -4.40 12.75 -4.21
C ASP A 290 -3.52 12.74 -2.95
N PHE A 291 -2.21 12.51 -3.10
CA PHE A 291 -1.24 12.55 -2.02
C PHE A 291 -0.36 13.80 -2.11
N HIS A 292 -0.53 14.69 -1.13
CA HIS A 292 0.25 15.90 -1.01
C HIS A 292 1.63 15.61 -0.43
N ASP A 293 1.71 14.69 0.54
CA ASP A 293 2.97 14.30 1.15
C ASP A 293 3.85 13.50 0.18
N LYS A 294 4.82 14.16 -0.44
CA LYS A 294 5.79 13.53 -1.35
C LYS A 294 6.84 12.64 -0.66
N LYS A 295 6.76 12.52 0.67
CA LYS A 295 7.64 11.66 1.47
C LYS A 295 6.85 10.49 2.08
N ILE A 296 5.67 10.17 1.55
CA ILE A 296 4.81 9.08 2.04
C ILE A 296 5.46 7.71 1.82
N HIS A 297 6.13 7.53 0.69
CA HIS A 297 6.96 6.36 0.38
C HIS A 297 8.15 6.73 -0.51
N ARG A 298 9.10 5.80 -0.61
CA ARG A 298 10.22 5.81 -1.56
C ARG A 298 10.08 4.59 -2.45
N CYS A 299 10.36 4.72 -3.74
CA CYS A 299 10.32 3.60 -4.68
C CYS A 299 11.49 3.68 -5.65
N PHE A 300 12.19 2.56 -5.84
CA PHE A 300 13.38 2.44 -6.67
C PHE A 300 13.17 1.34 -7.70
N GLU A 301 13.50 1.63 -8.96
CA GLU A 301 13.69 0.63 -10.00
C GLU A 301 15.16 0.20 -9.99
N ILE A 302 15.41 -1.10 -9.80
CA ILE A 302 16.75 -1.68 -9.66
C ILE A 302 16.92 -2.76 -10.72
N ARG A 303 18.03 -2.69 -11.47
CA ARG A 303 18.38 -3.61 -12.55
C ARG A 303 19.83 -4.05 -12.46
N ALA A 304 20.13 -5.22 -13.00
CA ALA A 304 21.51 -5.62 -13.25
C ALA A 304 22.17 -4.62 -14.21
N PRO A 305 23.48 -4.32 -14.06
CA PRO A 305 24.21 -3.48 -15.00
C PRO A 305 24.09 -4.03 -16.43
N ARG A 306 23.98 -3.14 -17.42
CA ARG A 306 24.11 -3.56 -18.81
C ARG A 306 25.52 -4.13 -19.06
N PRO A 307 25.61 -5.28 -19.76
CA PRO A 307 26.90 -5.87 -20.10
C PRO A 307 27.74 -4.99 -21.03
#